data_AF-A0A962FNG2-F1
#
_entry.id   AF-A0A962FNG2-F1
#
_cell.length_a   1.000
_cell.length_b   1.000
_cell.length_c   1.000
_cell.angle_alpha   90.00
_cell.angle_beta   90.00
_cell.angle_gamma   90.00
#
_symmetry.space_group_name_H-M   'P 1'
#
loop_
_entity.id
_entity.type
_entity.pdbx_description
1 polymer ?
#
loop_
_entity_poly.entity_id
_entity_poly.type
_entity_poly.pdbx_seq_one_letter_code
_entity_poly.pdbx_strand_id
1 'polypeptide(L)'
;MTANLAALLYLVSGVLFIMALRGLSSPESSRAGNRYGMIGMTIAVLTTFGLLGDGGSVLTWFLIIAGMGVGGAIGAVTARRIPMTMMPELVAAFHSLVGLAAVFVAAGALYAPAAFGIADASGRIGWASLLEMSLGVAIGAITFTGSVIAFAKLSGRMSGKPIILPARHLINIGLALLLAVLIWQFCTSGGSAWLFWAITLVALVFGVLIIIPIGGADMP
;
A
#
# COMPACT_ATOMS: atom_id res chain seq x y z
N MET A 1 4.22 -25.58 -6.42
CA MET A 1 5.55 -25.33 -5.83
C MET A 1 5.58 -25.77 -4.37
N THR A 2 6.70 -26.24 -3.82
CA THR A 2 6.77 -26.61 -2.39
C THR A 2 6.91 -25.38 -1.49
N ALA A 3 6.41 -25.46 -0.25
CA ALA A 3 6.49 -24.35 0.71
C ALA A 3 7.94 -23.93 1.00
N ASN A 4 8.86 -24.91 1.12
CA ASN A 4 10.28 -24.64 1.37
C ASN A 4 10.94 -23.88 0.21
N LEU A 5 10.63 -24.25 -1.03
CA LEU A 5 11.16 -23.55 -2.20
C LEU A 5 10.61 -22.11 -2.27
N ALA A 6 9.31 -21.93 -2.00
CA ALA A 6 8.70 -20.61 -1.95
C ALA A 6 9.37 -19.70 -0.89
N ALA A 7 9.58 -20.23 0.32
CA ALA A 7 10.24 -19.51 1.39
C ALA A 7 11.68 -19.11 1.03
N LEU A 8 12.45 -20.01 0.41
CA LEU A 8 13.79 -19.70 -0.07
C LEU A 8 13.81 -18.62 -1.16
N LEU A 9 12.89 -18.69 -2.12
CA LEU A 9 12.79 -17.69 -3.18
C LEU A 9 12.36 -16.31 -2.64
N TYR A 10 11.45 -16.26 -1.67
CA TYR A 10 11.12 -15.03 -0.96
C TYR A 10 12.29 -14.47 -0.15
N LEU A 11 13.08 -15.33 0.50
CA LEU A 11 14.31 -14.91 1.18
C LEU A 11 15.31 -14.30 0.18
N VAL A 12 15.53 -14.95 -0.97
CA VAL A 12 16.39 -14.42 -2.04
C VAL A 12 15.87 -13.06 -2.54
N SER A 13 14.56 -12.94 -2.78
CA SER A 13 13.95 -11.66 -3.16
C SER A 13 14.18 -10.58 -2.10
N GLY A 14 14.03 -10.91 -0.81
CA GLY A 14 14.27 -9.99 0.30
C GLY A 14 15.72 -9.49 0.32
N VAL A 15 16.69 -10.40 0.17
CA VAL A 15 18.12 -10.04 0.08
C VAL A 15 18.37 -9.12 -1.12
N LEU A 16 17.76 -9.39 -2.28
CA LEU A 16 17.90 -8.55 -3.47
C LEU A 16 17.32 -7.14 -3.26
N PHE A 17 16.20 -6.99 -2.53
CA PHE A 17 15.68 -5.67 -2.18
C PHE A 17 16.62 -4.89 -1.25
N ILE A 18 17.25 -5.55 -0.28
CA ILE A 18 18.28 -4.93 0.57
C ILE A 18 19.47 -4.46 -0.29
N MET A 19 19.94 -5.32 -1.20
CA MET A 19 21.01 -4.99 -2.13
C MET A 19 20.63 -3.87 -3.11
N ALA A 20 19.35 -3.77 -3.49
CA ALA A 20 18.84 -2.69 -4.31
C ALA A 20 18.97 -1.34 -3.61
N LEU A 21 18.50 -1.24 -2.35
CA LEU A 21 18.62 -0.03 -1.54
C LEU A 21 20.08 0.36 -1.30
N ARG A 22 20.94 -0.62 -0.98
CA ARG A 22 22.39 -0.39 -0.84
C ARG A 22 23.02 0.11 -2.15
N GLY A 23 22.64 -0.44 -3.29
CA GLY A 23 23.17 0.00 -4.58
C GLY A 23 22.70 1.40 -4.98
N LEU A 24 21.49 1.80 -4.56
CA LEU A 24 20.95 3.13 -4.85
C LEU A 24 21.61 4.25 -4.02
N SER A 25 22.40 3.92 -2.99
CA SER A 25 23.04 4.93 -2.13
C SER A 25 24.33 5.52 -2.71
N SER A 26 24.81 5.07 -3.88
CA SER A 26 25.94 5.71 -4.58
C SER A 26 25.73 5.78 -6.10
N PRO A 27 26.19 6.85 -6.78
CA PRO A 27 26.08 6.95 -8.25
C PRO A 27 26.75 5.78 -8.98
N GLU A 28 27.89 5.32 -8.49
CA GLU A 28 28.69 4.23 -9.09
C GLU A 28 27.93 2.90 -9.13
N SER A 29 27.16 2.60 -8.07
CA SER A 29 26.45 1.32 -7.92
C SER A 29 24.95 1.39 -8.25
N SER A 30 24.41 2.59 -8.51
CA SER A 30 22.98 2.84 -8.73
C SER A 30 22.35 1.95 -9.80
N ARG A 31 23.03 1.75 -10.94
CA ARG A 31 22.56 0.88 -12.02
C ARG A 31 22.45 -0.59 -11.59
N ALA A 32 23.43 -1.07 -10.80
CA ALA A 32 23.40 -2.42 -10.25
C ALA A 32 22.30 -2.56 -9.19
N GLY A 33 22.14 -1.55 -8.33
CA GLY A 33 21.06 -1.46 -7.34
C GLY A 33 19.68 -1.60 -7.99
N ASN A 34 19.41 -0.82 -9.04
CA ASN A 34 18.14 -0.92 -9.77
C ASN A 34 17.92 -2.32 -10.38
N ARG A 35 18.99 -2.96 -10.91
CA ARG A 35 18.90 -4.32 -11.44
C ARG A 35 18.57 -5.35 -10.36
N TYR A 36 19.14 -5.24 -9.15
CA TYR A 36 18.77 -6.12 -8.04
C TYR A 36 17.29 -5.98 -7.68
N GLY A 37 16.76 -4.74 -7.67
CA GLY A 37 15.34 -4.49 -7.44
C GLY A 37 14.44 -5.15 -8.48
N MET A 38 14.78 -5.03 -9.77
CA MET A 38 14.02 -5.66 -10.86
C MET A 38 14.03 -7.19 -10.76
N ILE A 39 15.19 -7.80 -10.49
CA ILE A 39 15.30 -9.26 -10.35
C ILE A 39 14.54 -9.73 -9.11
N GLY A 40 14.70 -9.06 -7.97
CA GLY A 40 13.98 -9.38 -6.73
C GLY A 40 12.47 -9.37 -6.94
N MET A 41 11.92 -8.27 -7.48
CA MET A 41 10.49 -8.16 -7.77
C MET A 41 10.01 -9.25 -8.74
N THR A 42 10.79 -9.56 -9.77
CA THR A 42 10.45 -10.65 -10.71
C THR A 42 10.35 -12.00 -9.99
N ILE A 43 11.33 -12.32 -9.12
CA ILE A 43 11.31 -13.55 -8.33
C ILE A 43 10.09 -13.59 -7.42
N ALA A 44 9.77 -12.51 -6.70
CA ALA A 44 8.61 -12.46 -5.80
C ALA A 44 7.28 -12.71 -6.52
N VAL A 45 7.07 -12.06 -7.67
CA VAL A 45 5.84 -12.23 -8.46
C VAL A 45 5.73 -13.65 -9.00
N LEU A 46 6.80 -14.19 -9.60
CA LEU A 46 6.79 -15.56 -10.13
C LEU A 46 6.62 -16.62 -9.03
N THR A 47 7.20 -16.39 -7.85
CA THR A 47 7.01 -17.25 -6.67
C THR A 47 5.54 -17.25 -6.25
N THR A 48 4.90 -16.09 -6.18
CA THR A 48 3.47 -15.97 -5.87
C THR A 48 2.60 -16.72 -6.89
N PHE A 49 2.90 -16.60 -8.19
CA PHE A 49 2.21 -17.37 -9.23
C PHE A 49 2.41 -18.89 -9.08
N GLY A 50 3.63 -19.32 -8.74
CA GLY A 50 3.92 -20.74 -8.49
C GLY A 50 3.23 -21.32 -7.26
N LEU A 51 2.83 -20.48 -6.28
CA LEU A 51 2.00 -20.87 -5.14
C LEU A 51 0.53 -20.99 -5.50
N LEU A 52 0.04 -20.13 -6.40
CA LEU A 52 -1.34 -20.19 -6.89
C LEU A 52 -1.61 -21.51 -7.64
N GLY A 53 -0.62 -21.99 -8.41
CA GLY A 53 -0.68 -23.27 -9.12
C GLY A 53 -1.90 -23.40 -10.05
N ASP A 54 -2.49 -24.59 -10.12
CA ASP A 54 -3.70 -24.87 -10.93
C ASP A 54 -5.02 -24.47 -10.22
N GLY A 55 -4.94 -23.89 -9.02
CA GLY A 55 -6.11 -23.57 -8.20
C GLY A 55 -6.93 -22.37 -8.70
N GLY A 56 -6.45 -21.62 -9.70
CA GLY A 56 -7.14 -20.48 -10.28
C GLY A 56 -8.01 -20.87 -11.47
N SER A 57 -9.27 -20.42 -11.49
CA SER A 57 -10.09 -20.49 -12.70
C SER A 57 -9.45 -19.71 -13.86
N VAL A 58 -9.84 -20.00 -15.10
CA VAL A 58 -9.40 -19.21 -16.28
C VAL A 58 -9.68 -17.72 -16.08
N LEU A 59 -10.83 -17.39 -15.46
CA LEU A 59 -11.18 -16.02 -15.13
C LEU A 59 -10.22 -15.41 -14.10
N THR A 60 -9.82 -16.15 -13.07
CA THR A 60 -8.86 -15.69 -12.05
C THR A 60 -7.52 -15.32 -12.68
N TRP A 61 -6.98 -16.21 -13.51
CA TRP A 61 -5.73 -15.95 -14.23
C TRP A 61 -5.84 -14.77 -15.19
N PHE A 62 -6.96 -14.67 -15.90
CA PHE A 62 -7.25 -13.53 -16.77
C PHE A 62 -7.23 -12.21 -15.98
N LEU A 63 -7.92 -12.14 -14.84
CA LEU A 63 -7.98 -10.93 -14.01
C LEU A 63 -6.59 -10.53 -13.46
N ILE A 64 -5.79 -11.50 -13.00
CA ILE A 64 -4.44 -11.26 -12.49
C ILE A 64 -3.53 -10.70 -13.59
N ILE A 65 -3.46 -11.38 -14.74
CA ILE A 65 -2.57 -10.99 -15.84
C ILE A 65 -3.05 -9.69 -16.48
N ALA A 66 -4.36 -9.51 -16.67
CA ALA A 66 -4.92 -8.27 -17.21
C ALA A 66 -4.68 -7.10 -16.25
N GLY A 67 -4.92 -7.25 -14.95
CA GLY A 67 -4.69 -6.20 -13.95
C GLY A 67 -3.23 -5.79 -13.89
N MET A 68 -2.31 -6.75 -13.82
CA MET A 68 -0.87 -6.50 -13.86
C MET A 68 -0.42 -5.86 -15.17
N GLY A 69 -0.95 -6.32 -16.31
CA GLY A 69 -0.66 -5.77 -17.63
C GLY A 69 -1.12 -4.33 -17.78
N VAL A 70 -2.36 -4.02 -17.39
CA VAL A 70 -2.91 -2.67 -17.43
C VAL A 70 -2.15 -1.73 -16.49
N GLY A 71 -1.98 -2.12 -15.22
CA GLY A 71 -1.26 -1.31 -14.24
C GLY A 71 0.21 -1.08 -14.64
N GLY A 72 0.89 -2.14 -15.08
CA GLY A 72 2.28 -2.08 -15.55
C GLY A 72 2.45 -1.23 -16.80
N ALA A 73 1.53 -1.32 -17.76
CA ALA A 73 1.57 -0.52 -18.99
C ALA A 73 1.34 0.97 -18.69
N ILE A 74 0.31 1.30 -17.90
CA ILE A 74 0.04 2.70 -17.49
C ILE A 74 1.24 3.26 -16.73
N GLY A 75 1.78 2.51 -15.77
CA GLY A 75 2.97 2.91 -15.01
C GLY A 75 4.19 3.16 -15.90
N ALA A 76 4.49 2.24 -16.82
CA ALA A 76 5.62 2.36 -17.74
C ALA A 76 5.47 3.54 -18.71
N VAL A 77 4.28 3.78 -19.25
CA VAL A 77 4.02 4.91 -20.14
C VAL A 77 4.16 6.24 -19.39
N THR A 78 3.55 6.35 -18.22
CA THR A 78 3.62 7.57 -17.38
C THR A 78 5.07 7.87 -16.98
N ALA A 79 5.81 6.88 -16.48
CA ALA A 79 7.20 7.05 -16.05
C ALA A 79 8.14 7.47 -17.19
N ARG A 80 7.85 7.07 -18.45
CA ARG A 80 8.66 7.46 -19.63
C ARG A 80 8.34 8.85 -20.16
N ARG A 81 7.13 9.36 -19.90
CA ARG A 81 6.64 10.62 -20.50
C ARG A 81 6.74 11.82 -19.55
N ILE A 82 6.85 11.60 -18.25
CA ILE A 82 6.87 12.70 -17.28
C ILE A 82 8.20 13.47 -17.35
N PRO A 83 8.18 14.82 -17.30
CA PRO A 83 9.41 15.60 -17.14
C PRO A 83 10.08 15.35 -15.78
N MET A 84 11.42 15.38 -15.72
CA MET A 84 12.17 15.20 -14.47
C MET A 84 11.87 16.29 -13.43
N THR A 85 11.42 17.47 -13.86
CA THR A 85 10.98 18.55 -12.97
C THR A 85 9.71 18.22 -12.19
N MET A 86 8.93 17.23 -12.67
CA MET A 86 7.68 16.77 -12.06
C MET A 86 7.86 15.44 -11.31
N MET A 87 9.10 15.03 -11.05
CA MET A 87 9.37 13.78 -10.33
C MET A 87 8.78 13.77 -8.90
N PRO A 88 8.84 14.85 -8.10
CA PRO A 88 8.28 14.84 -6.74
C PRO A 88 6.78 14.51 -6.70
N GLU A 89 5.99 15.11 -7.60
CA GLU A 89 4.55 14.82 -7.66
C GLU A 89 4.26 13.42 -8.19
N LEU A 90 5.05 12.91 -9.14
CA LEU A 90 4.88 11.53 -9.62
C LEU A 90 5.11 10.52 -8.49
N VAL A 91 6.14 10.75 -7.67
CA VAL A 91 6.44 9.91 -6.50
C VAL A 91 5.26 9.94 -5.52
N ALA A 92 4.71 11.12 -5.23
CA ALA A 92 3.51 11.24 -4.41
C ALA A 92 2.32 10.47 -5.02
N ALA A 93 2.05 10.65 -6.33
CA ALA A 93 0.97 9.94 -7.02
C ALA A 93 1.14 8.42 -6.93
N PHE A 94 2.34 7.88 -7.18
CA PHE A 94 2.58 6.44 -7.05
C PHE A 94 2.45 5.93 -5.63
N HIS A 95 2.88 6.70 -4.62
CA HIS A 95 2.71 6.32 -3.23
C HIS A 95 1.22 6.24 -2.83
N SER A 96 0.37 7.08 -3.43
CA SER A 96 -1.08 6.97 -3.23
C SER A 96 -1.62 5.61 -3.69
N LEU A 97 -1.18 5.12 -4.86
CA LEU A 97 -1.61 3.84 -5.41
C LEU A 97 -1.14 2.65 -4.55
N VAL A 98 0.04 2.75 -3.93
CA VAL A 98 0.53 1.77 -2.95
C VAL A 98 -0.39 1.72 -1.73
N GLY A 99 -0.80 2.88 -1.21
CA GLY A 99 -1.75 2.97 -0.09
C GLY A 99 -3.11 2.34 -0.42
N LEU A 100 -3.64 2.64 -1.61
CA LEU A 100 -4.93 2.07 -2.05
C LEU A 100 -4.83 0.55 -2.31
N ALA A 101 -3.69 0.07 -2.83
CA ALA A 101 -3.45 -1.37 -2.96
C ALA A 101 -3.47 -2.08 -1.60
N ALA A 102 -2.88 -1.48 -0.55
CA ALA A 102 -2.93 -2.04 0.80
C ALA A 102 -4.37 -2.13 1.34
N VAL A 103 -5.22 -1.12 1.09
CA VAL A 103 -6.65 -1.14 1.43
C VAL A 103 -7.36 -2.30 0.73
N PHE A 104 -7.13 -2.49 -0.58
CA PHE A 104 -7.77 -3.57 -1.32
C PHE A 104 -7.26 -4.97 -0.94
N VAL A 105 -5.97 -5.11 -0.62
CA VAL A 105 -5.40 -6.36 -0.09
C VAL A 105 -6.04 -6.69 1.26
N ALA A 106 -6.16 -5.72 2.16
CA ALA A 106 -6.82 -5.89 3.45
C ALA A 106 -8.31 -6.25 3.29
N ALA A 107 -9.02 -5.61 2.35
CA ALA A 107 -10.40 -5.99 2.03
C ALA A 107 -10.48 -7.42 1.50
N GLY A 108 -9.57 -7.82 0.62
CA GLY A 108 -9.47 -9.20 0.13
C GLY A 108 -9.25 -10.21 1.26
N ALA A 109 -8.37 -9.90 2.20
CA ALA A 109 -8.12 -10.73 3.38
C ALA A 109 -9.37 -10.85 4.29
N LEU A 110 -10.16 -9.78 4.40
CA LEU A 110 -11.40 -9.80 5.17
C LEU A 110 -12.51 -10.63 4.52
N TYR A 111 -12.72 -10.46 3.21
CA TYR A 111 -13.82 -11.12 2.49
C TYR A 111 -13.49 -12.54 2.03
N ALA A 112 -12.21 -12.88 1.90
CA ALA A 112 -11.75 -14.21 1.51
C ALA A 112 -10.61 -14.73 2.43
N PRO A 113 -10.80 -14.80 3.75
CA PRO A 113 -9.73 -15.09 4.70
C PRO A 113 -9.10 -16.48 4.53
N ALA A 114 -9.86 -17.46 4.02
CA ALA A 114 -9.33 -18.78 3.69
C ALA A 114 -8.29 -18.74 2.57
N ALA A 115 -8.45 -17.84 1.59
CA ALA A 115 -7.48 -17.68 0.49
C ALA A 115 -6.14 -17.10 0.97
N PHE A 116 -6.14 -16.40 2.12
CA PHE A 116 -4.95 -15.87 2.77
C PHE A 116 -4.40 -16.80 3.86
N GLY A 117 -5.05 -17.95 4.11
CA GLY A 117 -4.63 -18.89 5.16
C GLY A 117 -4.81 -18.36 6.58
N ILE A 118 -5.70 -17.37 6.78
CA ILE A 118 -5.92 -16.72 8.09
C ILE A 118 -7.26 -17.08 8.74
N ALA A 119 -8.07 -17.91 8.07
CA ALA A 119 -9.31 -18.45 8.62
C ALA A 119 -9.07 -19.78 9.33
N ASP A 120 -9.68 -19.96 10.51
CA ASP A 120 -9.75 -21.25 11.20
C ASP A 120 -10.81 -22.17 10.57
N ALA A 121 -10.95 -23.40 11.11
CA ALA A 121 -11.94 -24.37 10.64
C ALA A 121 -13.40 -23.91 10.76
N SER A 122 -13.68 -22.89 11.58
CA SER A 122 -14.99 -22.26 11.74
C SER A 122 -15.16 -20.98 10.89
N GLY A 123 -14.17 -20.65 10.06
CA GLY A 123 -14.17 -19.44 9.23
C GLY A 123 -13.83 -18.16 9.98
N ARG A 124 -13.38 -18.25 11.25
CA ARG A 124 -13.00 -17.08 12.04
C ARG A 124 -11.56 -16.66 11.76
N ILE A 125 -11.34 -15.36 11.74
CA ILE A 125 -10.01 -14.78 11.56
C ILE A 125 -9.32 -14.64 12.91
N GLY A 126 -8.07 -15.06 13.00
CA GLY A 126 -7.27 -14.91 14.22
C GLY A 126 -7.08 -13.44 14.61
N TRP A 127 -7.04 -13.16 15.92
CA TRP A 127 -6.94 -11.79 16.44
C TRP A 127 -5.71 -11.02 15.92
N ALA A 128 -4.55 -11.70 15.79
CA ALA A 128 -3.33 -11.09 15.25
C ALA A 128 -3.51 -10.64 13.78
N SER A 129 -4.12 -11.49 12.95
CA SER A 129 -4.42 -11.16 11.55
C SER A 129 -5.44 -10.03 11.43
N LEU A 130 -6.44 -9.98 12.31
CA LEU A 130 -7.37 -8.83 12.38
C LEU A 130 -6.63 -7.54 12.72
N LEU A 131 -5.71 -7.57 13.68
CA LEU A 131 -4.91 -6.41 14.07
C LEU A 131 -4.03 -5.94 12.90
N GLU A 132 -3.24 -6.83 12.31
CA GLU A 132 -2.36 -6.52 11.18
C GLU A 132 -3.14 -5.96 9.99
N MET A 133 -4.27 -6.57 9.65
CA MET A 133 -5.17 -6.12 8.59
C MET A 133 -5.74 -4.72 8.88
N SER A 134 -6.18 -4.47 10.11
CA SER A 134 -6.75 -3.18 10.53
C SER A 134 -5.72 -2.04 10.52
N LEU A 135 -4.47 -2.34 10.90
CA LEU A 135 -3.35 -1.40 10.79
C LEU A 135 -2.97 -1.17 9.33
N GLY A 136 -2.94 -2.24 8.51
CA GLY A 136 -2.66 -2.17 7.09
C GLY A 136 -3.65 -1.28 6.33
N VAL A 137 -4.95 -1.43 6.58
CA VAL A 137 -5.98 -0.59 5.95
C VAL A 137 -5.92 0.86 6.44
N ALA A 138 -5.69 1.09 7.74
CA ALA A 138 -5.57 2.44 8.29
C ALA A 138 -4.37 3.19 7.71
N ILE A 139 -3.18 2.57 7.72
CA ILE A 139 -1.96 3.15 7.15
C ILE A 139 -2.13 3.36 5.65
N GLY A 140 -2.66 2.37 4.92
CA GLY A 140 -2.89 2.46 3.48
C GLY A 140 -3.83 3.61 3.08
N ALA A 141 -4.93 3.79 3.82
CA ALA A 141 -5.89 4.87 3.56
C ALA A 141 -5.35 6.26 3.90
N ILE A 142 -4.60 6.39 4.99
CA ILE A 142 -3.88 7.63 5.35
C ILE A 142 -2.87 7.97 4.25
N THR A 143 -2.08 6.99 3.83
CA THR A 143 -1.10 7.14 2.75
C THR A 143 -1.77 7.58 1.45
N PHE A 144 -2.87 6.93 1.04
CA PHE A 144 -3.57 7.26 -0.19
C PHE A 144 -3.99 8.73 -0.23
N THR A 145 -4.73 9.19 0.77
CA THR A 145 -5.25 10.56 0.79
C THR A 145 -4.17 11.61 1.05
N GLY A 146 -3.22 11.33 1.94
CA GLY A 146 -2.09 12.20 2.19
C GLY A 146 -1.27 12.45 0.92
N SER A 147 -0.96 11.39 0.19
CA SER A 147 -0.26 11.46 -1.09
C SER A 147 -1.07 12.18 -2.18
N VAL A 148 -2.39 12.05 -2.22
CA VAL A 148 -3.24 12.81 -3.15
C VAL A 148 -3.18 14.32 -2.86
N ILE A 149 -3.18 14.73 -1.58
CA ILE A 149 -3.01 16.15 -1.22
C ILE A 149 -1.60 16.65 -1.57
N ALA A 150 -0.56 15.85 -1.30
CA ALA A 150 0.80 16.19 -1.67
C ALA A 150 0.96 16.37 -3.19
N PHE A 151 0.43 15.43 -3.98
CA PHE A 151 0.36 15.53 -5.43
C PHE A 151 -0.37 16.79 -5.89
N ALA A 152 -1.54 17.09 -5.31
CA ALA A 152 -2.33 18.26 -5.69
C ALA A 152 -1.58 19.57 -5.45
N LYS A 153 -0.82 19.68 -4.34
CA LYS A 153 -0.03 20.88 -4.03
C LYS A 153 1.24 21.00 -4.88
N LEU A 154 1.99 19.90 -5.06
CA LEU A 154 3.21 19.90 -5.87
C LEU A 154 2.90 20.20 -7.34
N SER A 155 1.76 19.74 -7.85
CA SER A 155 1.31 20.00 -9.22
C SER A 155 0.60 21.33 -9.44
N GLY A 156 0.48 22.16 -8.40
CA GLY A 156 -0.19 23.45 -8.47
C GLY A 156 -1.72 23.38 -8.66
N ARG A 157 -2.32 22.18 -8.61
CA ARG A 157 -3.79 21.99 -8.65
C ARG A 157 -4.47 22.46 -7.35
N MET A 158 -3.72 22.49 -6.26
CA MET A 158 -4.09 23.06 -4.97
C MET A 158 -3.06 24.12 -4.57
N SER A 159 -3.48 25.16 -3.84
CA SER A 159 -2.55 26.15 -3.30
C SER A 159 -1.50 25.48 -2.40
N GLY A 160 -0.23 25.81 -2.61
CA GLY A 160 0.87 25.39 -1.74
C GLY A 160 0.87 26.07 -0.37
N LYS A 161 -0.01 27.06 -0.11
CA LYS A 161 -0.10 27.71 1.20
C LYS A 161 -0.66 26.74 2.25
N PRO A 162 -0.08 26.68 3.46
CA PRO A 162 -0.66 25.95 4.59
C PRO A 162 -2.12 26.34 4.83
N ILE A 163 -3.01 25.36 4.85
CA ILE A 163 -4.41 25.55 5.25
C ILE A 163 -4.53 25.09 6.70
N ILE A 164 -4.73 26.05 7.61
CA ILE A 164 -4.76 25.80 9.05
C ILE A 164 -6.21 25.76 9.54
N LEU A 165 -6.65 24.59 10.00
CA LEU A 165 -7.96 24.43 10.63
C LEU A 165 -7.92 24.89 12.09
N PRO A 166 -8.99 25.55 12.59
CA PRO A 166 -9.17 25.78 14.02
C PRO A 166 -9.08 24.47 14.79
N ALA A 167 -8.36 24.47 15.92
CA ALA A 167 -8.19 23.29 16.77
C ALA A 167 -7.64 22.03 16.07
N ARG A 168 -6.85 22.15 14.98
CA ARG A 168 -6.30 21.02 14.20
C ARG A 168 -5.68 19.91 15.05
N HIS A 169 -4.98 20.27 16.12
CA HIS A 169 -4.30 19.31 16.99
C HIS A 169 -5.32 18.46 17.75
N LEU A 170 -6.38 19.09 18.28
CA LEU A 170 -7.46 18.37 18.96
C LEU A 170 -8.23 17.47 17.98
N ILE A 171 -8.51 17.94 16.77
CA ILE A 171 -9.17 17.16 15.72
C ILE A 171 -8.32 15.92 15.37
N ASN A 172 -7.03 16.11 15.12
CA ASN A 172 -6.11 15.03 14.75
C ASN A 172 -5.93 14.01 15.88
N ILE A 173 -5.83 14.46 17.13
CA ILE A 173 -5.81 13.57 18.31
C ILE A 173 -7.13 12.80 18.41
N GLY A 174 -8.27 13.47 18.22
CA GLY A 174 -9.58 12.83 18.23
C GLY A 174 -9.72 11.75 17.17
N LEU A 175 -9.26 12.00 15.94
CA LEU A 175 -9.26 11.00 14.86
C LEU A 175 -8.32 9.82 15.14
N ALA A 176 -7.13 10.08 15.70
CA ALA A 176 -6.19 9.02 16.08
C ALA A 176 -6.78 8.13 17.19
N LEU A 177 -7.41 8.72 18.21
CA LEU A 177 -8.09 7.96 19.27
C LEU A 177 -9.30 7.20 18.72
N LEU A 178 -10.07 7.80 17.81
CA LEU A 178 -11.20 7.14 17.15
C LEU A 178 -10.71 5.93 16.33
N LEU A 179 -9.62 6.05 15.58
CA LEU A 179 -9.01 4.92 14.86
C LEU A 179 -8.60 3.80 15.82
N ALA A 180 -7.93 4.13 16.94
CA ALA A 180 -7.53 3.14 17.93
C ALA A 180 -8.74 2.38 18.52
N VAL A 181 -9.83 3.09 18.84
CA VAL A 181 -11.08 2.51 19.34
C VAL A 181 -11.74 1.63 18.27
N LEU A 182 -11.84 2.10 17.03
CA LEU A 182 -12.43 1.33 15.92
C LEU A 182 -11.64 0.07 15.61
N ILE A 183 -10.30 0.12 15.65
CA ILE A 183 -9.43 -1.04 15.49
C ILE A 183 -9.67 -2.05 16.62
N TRP A 184 -9.72 -1.59 17.87
CA TRP A 184 -10.01 -2.47 18.99
C TRP A 184 -11.39 -3.13 18.89
N GLN A 185 -12.42 -2.37 18.49
CA GLN A 185 -13.76 -2.92 18.23
C GLN A 185 -13.77 -3.90 17.06
N PHE A 186 -13.03 -3.61 15.99
CA PHE A 186 -12.93 -4.49 14.83
C PHE A 186 -12.34 -5.85 15.22
N CYS A 187 -11.23 -5.85 15.96
CA CYS A 187 -10.58 -7.07 16.44
C CYS A 187 -11.47 -7.87 17.41
N THR A 188 -12.16 -7.20 18.34
CA THR A 188 -13.05 -7.86 19.31
C THR A 188 -14.35 -8.36 18.69
N SER A 189 -14.82 -7.73 17.61
CA SER A 189 -15.98 -8.19 16.84
C SER A 189 -15.71 -9.41 15.95
N GLY A 190 -14.45 -9.84 15.83
CA GLY A 190 -14.05 -10.93 14.93
C GLY A 190 -13.93 -10.52 13.45
N GLY A 191 -13.85 -9.22 13.16
CA GLY A 191 -13.69 -8.71 11.80
C GLY A 191 -14.98 -8.19 11.15
N SER A 192 -15.75 -7.34 11.82
CA SER A 192 -16.94 -6.72 11.22
C SER A 192 -16.58 -5.88 9.98
N ALA A 193 -17.20 -6.18 8.83
CA ALA A 193 -17.03 -5.43 7.59
C ALA A 193 -17.43 -3.95 7.70
N TRP A 194 -18.43 -3.64 8.53
CA TRP A 194 -18.79 -2.26 8.83
C TRP A 194 -17.64 -1.50 9.50
N LEU A 195 -17.04 -2.10 10.53
CA LEU A 195 -15.93 -1.49 11.26
C LEU A 195 -14.68 -1.35 10.37
N PHE A 196 -14.42 -2.30 9.48
CA PHE A 196 -13.36 -2.18 8.47
C PHE A 196 -13.51 -0.92 7.60
N TRP A 197 -14.70 -0.70 7.04
CA TRP A 197 -14.95 0.48 6.21
C TRP A 197 -15.02 1.77 7.04
N ALA A 198 -15.47 1.71 8.29
CA ALA A 198 -15.40 2.85 9.21
C ALA A 198 -13.94 3.27 9.50
N ILE A 199 -13.04 2.30 9.78
CA ILE A 199 -11.59 2.55 9.92
C ILE A 199 -11.06 3.20 8.64
N THR A 200 -11.40 2.64 7.48
CA THR A 200 -10.98 3.15 6.17
C THR A 200 -11.40 4.61 5.99
N LEU A 201 -12.68 4.94 6.21
CA LEU A 201 -13.20 6.30 6.04
C LEU A 201 -12.55 7.30 7.00
N VAL A 202 -12.40 6.95 8.27
CA VAL A 202 -11.74 7.81 9.26
C VAL A 202 -10.26 8.01 8.88
N ALA A 203 -9.59 6.96 8.42
CA ALA A 203 -8.19 7.02 7.98
C ALA A 203 -8.01 7.88 6.72
N LEU A 204 -8.94 7.81 5.75
CA LEU A 204 -8.98 8.70 4.58
C LEU A 204 -9.10 10.17 5.01
N VAL A 205 -10.03 10.47 5.92
CA VAL A 205 -10.19 11.84 6.46
C VAL A 205 -8.93 12.27 7.21
N PHE A 206 -8.35 11.38 8.01
CA PHE A 206 -7.17 11.69 8.80
C PHE A 206 -5.95 11.99 7.92
N GLY A 207 -5.72 11.21 6.85
CA GLY A 207 -4.65 11.45 5.89
C GLY A 207 -4.75 12.81 5.18
N VAL A 208 -5.96 13.24 4.83
CA VAL A 208 -6.20 14.60 4.32
C VAL A 208 -5.80 15.65 5.36
N LEU A 209 -6.30 15.53 6.59
CA LEU A 209 -6.18 16.57 7.63
C LEU A 209 -4.77 16.73 8.19
N ILE A 210 -3.93 15.70 8.15
CA ILE A 210 -2.53 15.81 8.60
C ILE A 210 -1.61 16.46 7.54
N ILE A 211 -1.95 16.36 6.24
CA ILE A 211 -1.12 16.87 5.14
C ILE A 211 -1.57 18.26 4.65
N ILE A 212 -2.86 18.59 4.73
CA ILE A 212 -3.40 19.91 4.36
C ILE A 212 -2.67 21.10 5.05
N PRO A 213 -2.20 21.01 6.30
CA PRO A 213 -1.44 22.09 6.95
C PRO A 213 0.02 22.25 6.49
N ILE A 214 0.58 21.30 5.73
CA ILE A 214 1.98 21.34 5.30
C ILE A 214 2.14 22.24 4.06
N GLY A 215 3.12 23.14 4.06
CA GLY A 215 3.39 24.03 2.92
C GLY A 215 3.94 23.26 1.72
N GLY A 216 3.67 23.72 0.49
CA GLY A 216 4.17 23.07 -0.73
C GLY A 216 5.70 23.03 -0.82
N ALA A 217 6.39 23.98 -0.21
CA ALA A 217 7.85 24.00 -0.11
C ALA A 217 8.39 22.94 0.87
N ASP A 218 7.58 22.55 1.86
CA ASP A 218 7.94 21.58 2.92
C ASP A 218 7.40 20.17 2.62
N MET A 219 6.88 19.94 1.40
CA MET A 219 6.31 18.65 0.98
C MET A 219 7.33 17.57 0.60
N PRO A 220 8.46 17.87 -0.07
CA PRO A 220 9.49 16.88 -0.36
C PRO A 220 10.11 16.28 0.92
#